data_AF-A0A957AT69-F1
#
_entry.id   AF-A0A957AT69-F1
#
_cell.length_a   1.000
_cell.length_b   1.000
_cell.length_c   1.000
_cell.angle_alpha   90.00
_cell.angle_beta   90.00
_cell.angle_gamma   90.00
#
_symmetry.space_group_name_H-M   'P 1'
#
loop_
_entity.id
_entity.type
_entity.pdbx_description
1 polymer ?
#
loop_
_entity_poly.entity_id
_entity_poly.type
_entity_poly.pdbx_seq_one_letter_code
_entity_poly.pdbx_strand_id
1 'polypeptide(L)'
;MTPSPTEDQVRRLVRQSLENLLGRADQQPALHEQPAAARRQVVDAQQIADAAAGSTLIVSPSAVITPLARDLALERNVTIATGLPTPQPSGPAEQTIAIGADHGGYALKEQLKPVIAKLGWQVVDCGADSTASVDYPDFAYAVARLVADGRARWGIIVDGAGIGSCMVANKVPGVRAAMCYDLASAANSREHNHANVLTLGAGLIGPNLAQQIVKLWLETPFGPDRHARRVDKIMQIERRYLRK
;
A
#
# COMPACT_ATOMS: atom_id res chain seq x y z
N MET A 1 14.73 -31.48 -29.58
CA MET A 1 13.58 -31.03 -28.76
C MET A 1 13.75 -31.61 -27.37
N THR A 2 14.18 -30.81 -26.41
CA THR A 2 14.21 -31.20 -25.00
C THR A 2 12.78 -31.11 -24.44
N PRO A 3 12.28 -32.12 -23.71
CA PRO A 3 10.92 -32.09 -23.21
C PRO A 3 10.77 -31.00 -22.13
N SER A 4 9.69 -30.23 -22.21
CA SER A 4 9.32 -29.26 -21.19
C SER A 4 9.11 -29.94 -19.83
N PRO A 5 9.55 -29.33 -18.72
CA PRO A 5 9.40 -29.94 -17.40
C PRO A 5 7.92 -30.12 -17.08
N THR A 6 7.57 -31.31 -16.58
CA THR A 6 6.22 -31.61 -16.08
C THR A 6 5.83 -30.68 -14.93
N GLU A 7 4.54 -30.42 -14.75
CA GLU A 7 4.02 -29.50 -13.72
C GLU A 7 4.53 -29.84 -12.29
N ASP A 8 4.73 -31.12 -12.00
CA ASP A 8 5.28 -31.62 -10.74
C ASP A 8 6.78 -31.34 -10.55
N GLN A 9 7.53 -31.15 -11.64
CA GLN A 9 8.94 -30.72 -11.59
C GLN A 9 9.02 -29.22 -11.31
N VAL A 10 8.12 -28.42 -11.90
CA VAL A 10 8.04 -26.97 -11.66
C VAL A 10 7.64 -26.69 -10.21
N ARG A 11 6.62 -27.40 -9.69
CA ARG A 11 6.18 -27.26 -8.28
C ARG A 11 7.30 -27.60 -7.28
N ARG A 12 8.12 -28.62 -7.57
CA ARG A 12 9.28 -28.97 -6.73
C ARG A 12 10.37 -27.90 -6.76
N LEU A 13 10.70 -27.35 -7.93
CA LEU A 13 11.70 -26.30 -8.06
C LEU A 13 11.30 -25.00 -7.36
N VAL A 14 10.01 -24.63 -7.42
CA VAL A 14 9.47 -23.47 -6.70
C VAL A 14 9.51 -23.68 -5.19
N ARG A 15 9.09 -24.86 -4.70
CA ARG A 15 9.17 -25.19 -3.28
C ARG A 15 10.60 -25.16 -2.75
N GLN A 16 11.54 -25.76 -3.47
CA GLN A 16 12.94 -25.80 -3.07
C GLN A 16 13.61 -24.41 -3.09
N SER A 17 13.21 -23.55 -4.04
CA SER A 17 13.65 -22.14 -4.06
C SER A 17 13.11 -21.35 -2.88
N LEU A 18 11.83 -21.57 -2.51
CA LEU A 18 11.21 -20.93 -1.35
C LEU A 18 11.82 -21.40 -0.02
N GLU A 19 12.11 -22.69 0.11
CA GLU A 19 12.76 -23.25 1.31
C GLU A 19 14.20 -22.75 1.49
N ASN A 20 14.94 -22.57 0.38
CA ASN A 20 16.28 -21.98 0.41
C ASN A 20 16.27 -20.48 0.71
N LEU A 21 15.22 -19.76 0.31
CA LEU A 21 15.06 -18.33 0.56
C LEU A 21 14.57 -18.01 1.98
N LEU A 22 13.84 -18.92 2.63
CA LEU A 22 13.13 -18.63 3.87
C LEU A 22 13.82 -19.15 5.14
N GLY A 23 14.79 -20.06 5.05
CA GLY A 23 15.44 -20.62 6.24
C GLY A 23 14.47 -21.44 7.12
N ARG A 24 14.95 -22.55 7.70
CA ARG A 24 14.10 -23.45 8.49
C ARG A 24 13.56 -22.74 9.74
N ALA A 25 12.26 -22.54 9.81
CA ALA A 25 11.54 -22.20 11.04
C ALA A 25 10.62 -23.37 11.43
N ASP A 26 11.23 -24.42 11.98
CA ASP A 26 10.53 -25.31 12.92
C ASP A 26 10.58 -24.63 14.29
N GLN A 27 9.40 -24.26 14.82
CA GLN A 27 9.07 -24.21 16.25
C GLN A 27 7.62 -23.71 16.42
N GLN A 28 6.71 -24.60 16.78
CA GLN A 28 5.50 -24.21 17.50
C GLN A 28 5.89 -23.70 18.90
N PRO A 29 5.21 -22.67 19.43
CA PRO A 29 4.33 -23.01 20.55
C PRO A 29 3.06 -22.17 20.73
N ALA A 30 2.15 -22.81 21.47
CA ALA A 30 1.25 -22.31 22.51
C ALA A 30 -0.06 -21.55 22.15
N LEU A 31 -1.14 -22.15 22.68
CA LEU A 31 -2.46 -21.61 22.98
C LEU A 31 -2.39 -20.44 24.00
N HIS A 32 -3.51 -19.70 24.14
CA HIS A 32 -3.81 -18.51 25.00
C HIS A 32 -3.75 -17.18 24.23
N GLU A 33 -4.66 -16.21 24.34
CA GLU A 33 -5.74 -15.88 25.29
C GLU A 33 -6.68 -14.83 24.63
N GLN A 34 -7.91 -14.66 25.11
CA GLN A 34 -8.82 -13.60 24.64
C GLN A 34 -8.22 -12.20 24.92
N PRO A 35 -8.33 -11.21 24.00
CA PRO A 35 -7.71 -9.91 24.23
C PRO A 35 -8.46 -9.12 25.32
N ALA A 36 -7.71 -8.76 26.36
CA ALA A 36 -8.10 -7.86 27.43
C ALA A 36 -8.53 -6.47 26.89
N ALA A 37 -9.49 -5.84 27.58
CA ALA A 37 -9.94 -4.48 27.30
C ALA A 37 -8.75 -3.51 27.15
N ALA A 38 -8.68 -2.82 26.00
CA ALA A 38 -7.58 -1.92 25.68
C ALA A 38 -7.40 -0.83 26.76
N ARG A 39 -6.22 -0.81 27.40
CA ARG A 39 -5.83 0.28 28.32
C ARG A 39 -5.85 1.61 27.54
N ARG A 40 -6.59 2.60 28.05
CA ARG A 40 -6.62 3.95 27.47
C ARG A 40 -5.23 4.57 27.59
N GLN A 41 -4.73 5.13 26.49
CA GLN A 41 -3.45 5.86 26.48
C GLN A 41 -3.57 7.08 27.41
N VAL A 42 -2.61 7.27 28.31
CA VAL A 42 -2.51 8.50 29.13
C VAL A 42 -1.36 9.33 28.57
N VAL A 43 -1.59 10.62 28.38
CA VAL A 43 -0.59 11.59 27.91
C VAL A 43 -0.25 12.51 29.08
N ASP A 44 0.96 12.37 29.61
CA ASP A 44 1.43 13.13 30.77
C ASP A 44 2.41 14.26 30.38
N ALA A 45 2.84 15.02 31.39
CA ALA A 45 3.72 16.17 31.17
C ALA A 45 5.12 15.75 30.70
N GLN A 46 5.60 14.56 31.05
CA GLN A 46 6.92 14.09 30.61
C GLN A 46 6.92 13.87 29.10
N GLN A 47 5.85 13.29 28.56
CA GLN A 47 5.71 13.09 27.11
C GLN A 47 5.67 14.41 26.32
N ILE A 48 5.21 15.50 26.94
CA ILE A 48 5.26 16.85 26.36
C ILE A 48 6.63 17.50 26.55
N ALA A 49 7.32 17.22 27.66
CA ALA A 49 8.70 17.67 27.90
C ALA A 49 9.70 17.04 26.92
N ASP A 50 9.45 15.80 26.49
CA ASP A 50 10.27 15.07 25.53
C ASP A 50 9.97 15.49 24.07
N ALA A 51 8.83 16.15 23.82
CA ALA A 51 8.48 16.67 22.50
C ALA A 51 9.26 17.96 22.18
N ALA A 52 9.68 18.12 20.92
CA ALA A 52 10.33 19.34 20.46
C ALA A 52 9.37 20.53 20.55
N ALA A 53 9.85 21.70 20.98
CA ALA A 53 9.04 22.91 21.05
C ALA A 53 8.52 23.27 19.64
N GLY A 54 7.23 23.61 19.51
CA GLY A 54 6.58 23.86 18.22
C GLY A 54 6.12 22.61 17.46
N SER A 55 6.35 21.40 17.98
CA SER A 55 5.99 20.15 17.30
C SER A 55 4.52 19.75 17.48
N THR A 56 4.06 18.76 16.71
CA THR A 56 2.74 18.14 16.88
C THR A 56 2.87 16.75 17.49
N LEU A 57 2.30 16.54 18.68
CA LEU A 57 2.18 15.23 19.30
C LEU A 57 0.85 14.58 18.87
N ILE A 58 0.93 13.44 18.21
CA ILE A 58 -0.24 12.69 17.74
C ILE A 58 -0.64 11.64 18.78
N VAL A 59 -1.88 11.72 19.25
CA VAL A 59 -2.42 10.87 20.31
C VAL A 59 -3.64 10.09 19.84
N SER A 60 -3.90 8.92 20.47
CA SER A 60 -5.08 8.14 20.14
C SER A 60 -6.38 8.92 20.44
N PRO A 61 -7.48 8.68 19.70
CA PRO A 61 -8.74 9.38 19.93
C PRO A 61 -9.33 9.18 21.34
N SER A 62 -8.92 8.13 22.06
CA SER A 62 -9.34 7.82 23.42
C SER A 62 -8.31 8.20 24.49
N ALA A 63 -7.27 8.95 24.13
CA ALA A 63 -6.21 9.33 25.04
C ALA A 63 -6.71 10.30 26.13
N VAL A 64 -6.29 10.06 27.38
CA VAL A 64 -6.51 10.97 28.50
C VAL A 64 -5.29 11.87 28.65
N ILE A 65 -5.45 13.16 28.39
CA ILE A 65 -4.38 14.16 28.55
C ILE A 65 -4.48 14.77 29.96
N THR A 66 -3.42 14.68 30.74
CA THR A 66 -3.39 15.25 32.11
C THR A 66 -3.43 16.79 32.07
N PRO A 67 -3.91 17.48 33.13
CA PRO A 67 -3.92 18.94 33.18
C PRO A 67 -2.53 19.54 32.98
N LEU A 68 -1.52 18.99 33.68
CA LEU A 68 -0.13 19.45 33.58
C LEU A 68 0.45 19.27 32.16
N ALA A 69 0.05 18.23 31.44
CA ALA A 69 0.45 18.04 30.05
C ALA A 69 -0.12 19.13 29.12
N ARG A 70 -1.35 19.62 29.38
CA ARG A 70 -1.94 20.71 28.58
C ARG A 70 -1.24 22.03 28.85
N ASP A 71 -0.95 22.32 30.11
CA ASP A 71 -0.28 23.55 30.50
C ASP A 71 1.13 23.61 29.88
N LEU A 72 1.88 22.51 29.97
CA LEU A 72 3.21 22.43 29.37
C LEU A 72 3.17 22.48 27.84
N ALA A 73 2.12 21.95 27.21
CA ALA A 73 1.96 21.99 25.76
C ALA A 73 1.76 23.43 25.26
N LEU A 74 0.99 24.24 26.01
CA LEU A 74 0.82 25.67 25.73
C LEU A 74 2.14 26.43 25.87
N GLU A 75 2.89 26.19 26.95
CA GLU A 75 4.17 26.87 27.20
C GLU A 75 5.22 26.56 26.11
N ARG A 76 5.22 25.33 25.57
CA ARG A 76 6.21 24.88 24.59
C ARG A 76 5.71 24.95 23.14
N ASN A 77 4.54 25.54 22.89
CA ASN A 77 3.88 25.54 21.59
C ASN A 77 3.75 24.15 20.96
N VAL A 78 3.54 23.10 21.77
CA VAL A 78 3.34 21.73 21.30
C VAL A 78 1.86 21.54 20.99
N THR A 79 1.53 21.21 19.74
CA THR A 79 0.15 20.93 19.33
C THR A 79 -0.19 19.48 19.65
N ILE A 80 -1.24 19.23 20.44
CA ILE A 80 -1.74 17.87 20.67
C ILE A 80 -2.86 17.60 19.67
N ALA A 81 -2.59 16.77 18.66
CA ALA A 81 -3.56 16.39 17.64
C ALA A 81 -4.08 14.96 17.87
N THR A 82 -5.38 14.77 17.70
CA THR A 82 -5.96 13.42 17.65
C THR A 82 -5.82 12.89 16.24
N GLY A 83 -5.24 11.71 16.08
CA GLY A 83 -5.01 11.11 14.76
C GLY A 83 -4.25 9.79 14.86
N LEU A 84 -4.26 9.02 13.78
CA LEU A 84 -3.19 8.06 13.57
C LEU A 84 -1.95 8.87 13.25
N PRO A 85 -0.79 8.63 13.90
CA PRO A 85 0.46 9.23 13.46
C PRO A 85 0.59 8.97 11.97
N THR A 86 0.67 10.02 11.14
CA THR A 86 1.14 9.82 9.77
C THR A 86 2.59 9.39 9.93
N PRO A 87 2.94 8.11 9.67
CA PRO A 87 4.31 7.68 9.91
C PRO A 87 5.20 8.49 8.98
N GLN A 88 6.19 9.18 9.55
CA GLN A 88 7.30 9.69 8.78
C GLN A 88 8.08 8.47 8.26
N PRO A 89 8.43 8.43 6.96
CA PRO A 89 8.92 7.21 6.34
C PRO A 89 10.27 6.80 6.92
N SER A 90 10.32 5.65 7.60
CA SER A 90 11.53 5.05 8.15
C SER A 90 11.57 3.54 7.85
N GLY A 91 11.70 3.22 6.56
CA GLY A 91 12.05 1.90 6.05
C GLY A 91 12.12 1.85 4.52
N PRO A 92 12.90 0.93 3.92
CA PRO A 92 13.00 0.81 2.46
C PRO A 92 11.65 0.53 1.78
N ALA A 93 10.74 -0.18 2.45
CA ALA A 93 9.40 -0.45 1.95
C ALA A 93 8.50 0.80 1.84
N GLU A 94 8.68 1.79 2.72
CA GLU A 94 7.87 3.02 2.73
C GLU A 94 8.23 4.01 1.62
N GLN A 95 9.36 3.79 0.92
CA GLN A 95 9.77 4.54 -0.27
C GLN A 95 9.71 3.68 -1.54
N THR A 96 9.08 2.51 -1.48
CA THR A 96 9.01 1.57 -2.60
C THR A 96 7.65 1.61 -3.30
N ILE A 97 7.67 1.65 -4.63
CA ILE A 97 6.51 1.44 -5.50
C ILE A 97 6.71 0.15 -6.28
N ALA A 98 5.78 -0.78 -6.14
CA ALA A 98 5.70 -1.94 -7.02
C ALA A 98 4.98 -1.54 -8.31
N ILE A 99 5.55 -1.87 -9.46
CA ILE A 99 4.92 -1.62 -10.76
C ILE A 99 4.86 -2.89 -11.59
N GLY A 100 3.75 -3.13 -12.27
CA GLY A 100 3.58 -4.27 -13.16
C GLY A 100 2.71 -3.96 -14.36
N ALA A 101 2.78 -4.81 -15.38
CA ALA A 101 1.96 -4.70 -16.57
C ALA A 101 1.78 -6.04 -17.30
N ASP A 102 0.73 -6.17 -18.10
CA ASP A 102 0.69 -7.15 -19.17
C ASP A 102 1.38 -6.61 -20.44
N HIS A 103 1.30 -7.39 -21.52
CA HIS A 103 1.85 -7.01 -22.82
C HIS A 103 1.24 -5.71 -23.38
N GLY A 104 -0.04 -5.44 -23.12
CA GLY A 104 -0.72 -4.22 -23.54
C GLY A 104 -0.25 -2.99 -22.76
N GLY A 105 0.13 -3.17 -21.48
CA GLY A 105 0.64 -2.11 -20.62
C GLY A 105 2.16 -1.91 -20.63
N TYR A 106 2.93 -2.86 -21.17
CA TYR A 106 4.40 -2.90 -21.07
C TYR A 106 5.07 -1.57 -21.47
N ALA A 107 4.75 -1.04 -22.66
CA ALA A 107 5.38 0.18 -23.16
C ALA A 107 5.10 1.41 -22.27
N LEU A 108 3.93 1.49 -21.67
CA LEU A 108 3.58 2.57 -20.76
C LEU A 108 4.24 2.38 -19.38
N LYS A 109 4.29 1.14 -18.86
CA LYS A 109 5.06 0.82 -17.64
C LYS A 109 6.49 1.30 -17.75
N GLU A 110 7.18 0.96 -18.85
CA GLU A 110 8.58 1.36 -19.06
C GLU A 110 8.78 2.89 -19.05
N GLN A 111 7.81 3.65 -19.57
CA GLN A 111 7.84 5.11 -19.53
C GLN A 111 7.55 5.69 -18.14
N LEU A 112 6.77 5.00 -17.31
CA LEU A 112 6.42 5.44 -15.96
C LEU A 112 7.55 5.19 -14.95
N LYS A 113 8.34 4.13 -15.09
CA LYS A 113 9.48 3.82 -14.20
C LYS A 113 10.41 5.02 -13.95
N PRO A 114 10.96 5.70 -14.98
CA PRO A 114 11.85 6.86 -14.76
C PRO A 114 11.12 8.06 -14.15
N VAL A 115 9.81 8.22 -14.41
CA VAL A 115 9.01 9.31 -13.82
C VAL A 115 8.86 9.07 -12.32
N ILE A 116 8.54 7.84 -11.92
CA ILE A 116 8.42 7.43 -10.52
C ILE A 116 9.77 7.59 -9.80
N ALA A 117 10.88 7.16 -10.41
CA ALA A 117 12.21 7.31 -9.85
C ALA A 117 12.59 8.79 -9.64
N LYS A 118 12.25 9.67 -10.59
CA LYS A 118 12.47 11.13 -10.48
C LYS A 118 11.66 11.78 -9.35
N LEU A 119 10.55 11.18 -8.95
CA LEU A 119 9.75 11.61 -7.79
C LEU A 119 10.33 11.10 -6.45
N GLY A 120 11.48 10.42 -6.47
CA GLY A 120 12.19 9.96 -5.27
C GLY A 120 11.79 8.57 -4.78
N TRP A 121 11.03 7.81 -5.56
CA TRP A 121 10.59 6.47 -5.20
C TRP A 121 11.52 5.39 -5.75
N GLN A 122 11.76 4.35 -4.95
CA GLN A 122 12.37 3.12 -5.44
C GLN A 122 11.34 2.30 -6.20
N VAL A 123 11.71 1.79 -7.38
CA VAL A 123 10.81 1.02 -8.24
C VAL A 123 11.13 -0.46 -8.15
N VAL A 124 10.14 -1.27 -7.83
CA VAL A 124 10.18 -2.74 -7.94
C VAL A 124 9.34 -3.14 -9.13
N ASP A 125 9.98 -3.55 -10.23
CA ASP A 125 9.31 -4.02 -11.45
C ASP A 125 8.92 -5.49 -11.28
N CYS A 126 7.62 -5.75 -11.36
CA CYS A 126 7.02 -7.09 -11.25
C CYS A 126 6.84 -7.76 -12.62
N GLY A 127 7.33 -7.14 -13.70
CA GLY A 127 7.10 -7.55 -15.08
C GLY A 127 5.76 -7.04 -15.63
N ALA A 128 5.37 -7.37 -16.86
CA ALA A 128 6.12 -8.12 -17.85
C ALA A 128 7.39 -7.37 -18.31
N ASP A 129 8.31 -8.10 -18.93
CA ASP A 129 9.61 -7.60 -19.41
C ASP A 129 9.66 -7.42 -20.93
N SER A 130 8.54 -7.66 -21.63
CA SER A 130 8.44 -7.57 -23.08
C SER A 130 7.01 -7.36 -23.55
N THR A 131 6.83 -7.23 -24.87
CA THR A 131 5.52 -7.17 -25.55
C THR A 131 4.95 -8.55 -25.89
N ALA A 132 5.60 -9.63 -25.45
CA ALA A 132 5.10 -10.98 -25.67
C ALA A 132 3.79 -11.19 -24.90
N SER A 133 2.82 -11.87 -25.52
CA SER A 133 1.51 -12.10 -24.91
C SER A 133 1.64 -12.84 -23.57
N VAL A 134 0.93 -12.32 -22.58
CA VAL A 134 0.90 -12.80 -21.20
C VAL A 134 -0.43 -12.41 -20.55
N ASP A 135 -0.76 -13.03 -19.43
CA ASP A 135 -2.01 -12.82 -18.70
C ASP A 135 -1.84 -11.78 -17.59
N TYR A 136 -2.64 -10.70 -17.63
CA TYR A 136 -2.60 -9.62 -16.64
C TYR A 136 -2.79 -10.07 -15.16
N PRO A 137 -3.54 -11.15 -14.81
CA PRO A 137 -3.73 -11.51 -13.41
C PRO A 137 -2.45 -11.80 -12.65
N ASP A 138 -1.43 -12.38 -13.30
CA ASP A 138 -0.17 -12.75 -12.64
C ASP A 138 0.58 -11.51 -12.16
N PHE A 139 0.69 -10.50 -13.02
CA PHE A 139 1.37 -9.24 -12.72
C PHE A 139 0.56 -8.38 -11.76
N ALA A 140 -0.76 -8.34 -11.93
CA ALA A 140 -1.65 -7.63 -11.03
C ALA A 140 -1.58 -8.20 -9.60
N TYR A 141 -1.60 -9.53 -9.47
CA TYR A 141 -1.43 -10.21 -8.19
C TYR A 141 -0.05 -9.97 -7.57
N ALA A 142 1.02 -10.04 -8.37
CA ALA A 142 2.39 -9.80 -7.88
C ALA A 142 2.54 -8.41 -7.25
N VAL A 143 2.06 -7.36 -7.93
CA VAL A 143 2.06 -5.99 -7.40
C VAL A 143 1.17 -5.88 -6.15
N ALA A 144 -0.07 -6.37 -6.23
CA ALA A 144 -1.03 -6.28 -5.14
C ALA A 144 -0.54 -6.98 -3.86
N ARG A 145 0.12 -8.15 -4.00
CA ARG A 145 0.71 -8.89 -2.90
C ARG A 145 1.84 -8.10 -2.21
N LEU A 146 2.74 -7.47 -2.97
CA LEU A 146 3.80 -6.65 -2.37
C LEU A 146 3.26 -5.49 -1.56
N VAL A 147 2.15 -4.89 -1.99
CA VAL A 147 1.44 -3.83 -1.24
C VAL A 147 0.77 -4.40 0.01
N ALA A 148 0.08 -5.52 -0.11
CA ALA A 148 -0.60 -6.17 1.02
C ALA A 148 0.37 -6.63 2.11
N ASP A 149 1.53 -7.17 1.71
CA ASP A 149 2.59 -7.64 2.61
C ASP A 149 3.42 -6.49 3.21
N GLY A 150 3.13 -5.24 2.84
CA GLY A 150 3.89 -4.06 3.29
C GLY A 150 5.32 -4.00 2.75
N ARG A 151 5.64 -4.74 1.69
CA ARG A 151 6.94 -4.73 1.00
C ARG A 151 7.07 -3.59 -0.02
N ALA A 152 5.94 -3.05 -0.47
CA ALA A 152 5.84 -1.82 -1.22
C ALA A 152 4.78 -0.93 -0.57
N ARG A 153 5.04 0.38 -0.51
CA ARG A 153 4.06 1.33 0.02
C ARG A 153 2.84 1.41 -0.89
N TRP A 154 3.07 1.50 -2.20
CA TRP A 154 2.03 1.64 -3.21
C TRP A 154 2.28 0.73 -4.41
N GLY A 155 1.23 0.45 -5.17
CA GLY A 155 1.29 -0.34 -6.40
C GLY A 155 0.78 0.45 -7.62
N ILE A 156 1.36 0.19 -8.78
CA ILE A 156 0.88 0.69 -10.07
C ILE A 156 0.78 -0.50 -11.04
N ILE A 157 -0.37 -0.71 -11.67
CA ILE A 157 -0.57 -1.79 -12.63
C ILE A 157 -1.07 -1.21 -13.95
N VAL A 158 -0.47 -1.62 -15.07
CA VAL A 158 -0.87 -1.15 -16.39
C VAL A 158 -1.29 -2.34 -17.24
N ASP A 159 -2.53 -2.32 -17.76
CA ASP A 159 -2.94 -3.28 -18.79
C ASP A 159 -3.56 -2.53 -19.98
N GLY A 160 -4.11 -3.24 -20.97
CA GLY A 160 -4.78 -2.60 -22.11
C GLY A 160 -5.87 -1.59 -21.72
N ALA A 161 -6.71 -1.93 -20.73
CA ALA A 161 -7.79 -1.08 -20.24
C ALA A 161 -7.62 -0.66 -18.77
N GLY A 162 -6.77 -1.29 -17.99
CA GLY A 162 -6.66 -1.14 -16.53
C GLY A 162 -7.77 -1.83 -15.73
N ILE A 163 -8.82 -2.34 -16.39
CA ILE A 163 -10.03 -2.92 -15.76
C ILE A 163 -9.70 -4.28 -15.14
N GLY A 164 -9.12 -5.19 -15.93
CA GLY A 164 -8.84 -6.56 -15.50
C GLY A 164 -7.89 -6.59 -14.32
N SER A 165 -6.79 -5.84 -14.41
CA SER A 165 -5.83 -5.70 -13.31
C SER A 165 -6.46 -5.11 -12.04
N CYS A 166 -7.36 -4.14 -12.18
CA CYS A 166 -8.08 -3.56 -11.03
C CYS A 166 -8.94 -4.60 -10.33
N MET A 167 -9.65 -5.44 -11.09
CA MET A 167 -10.47 -6.51 -10.54
C MET A 167 -9.63 -7.53 -9.78
N VAL A 168 -8.48 -7.95 -10.34
CA VAL A 168 -7.57 -8.92 -9.72
C VAL A 168 -6.94 -8.35 -8.46
N ALA A 169 -6.39 -7.13 -8.53
CA ALA A 169 -5.73 -6.50 -7.39
C ALA A 169 -6.67 -6.37 -6.19
N ASN A 170 -7.94 -6.00 -6.42
CA ASN A 170 -8.97 -5.93 -5.37
C ASN A 170 -9.41 -7.29 -4.80
N LYS A 171 -8.92 -8.43 -5.32
CA LYS A 171 -9.09 -9.74 -4.68
C LYS A 171 -8.05 -10.01 -3.60
N VAL A 172 -6.96 -9.25 -3.56
CA VAL A 172 -5.92 -9.40 -2.54
C VAL A 172 -6.34 -8.66 -1.26
N PRO A 173 -6.38 -9.33 -0.10
CA PRO A 173 -6.76 -8.69 1.15
C PRO A 173 -5.89 -7.47 1.48
N GLY A 174 -6.51 -6.39 1.96
CA GLY A 174 -5.81 -5.14 2.27
C GLY A 174 -5.63 -4.20 1.09
N VAL A 175 -5.87 -4.65 -0.15
CA VAL A 175 -5.71 -3.85 -1.36
C VAL A 175 -7.01 -3.11 -1.70
N ARG A 176 -6.84 -1.85 -2.07
CA ARG A 176 -7.85 -0.95 -2.63
C ARG A 176 -7.28 -0.39 -3.92
N ALA A 177 -7.50 -1.13 -5.00
CA ALA A 177 -7.08 -0.73 -6.33
C ALA A 177 -8.12 0.20 -6.97
N ALA A 178 -7.66 1.29 -7.57
CA ALA A 178 -8.49 2.23 -8.29
C ALA A 178 -7.99 2.38 -9.73
N MET A 179 -8.92 2.22 -10.67
CA MET A 179 -8.68 2.48 -12.08
C MET A 179 -8.95 3.94 -12.38
N CYS A 180 -7.99 4.64 -12.98
CA CYS A 180 -8.10 6.07 -13.24
C CYS A 180 -7.70 6.39 -14.69
N TYR A 181 -8.53 7.18 -15.36
CA TYR A 181 -8.24 7.69 -16.71
C TYR A 181 -8.07 9.20 -16.77
N ASP A 182 -8.26 9.89 -15.65
CA ASP A 182 -8.15 11.34 -15.55
C ASP A 182 -7.62 11.76 -14.17
N LEU A 183 -7.28 13.04 -14.04
CA LEU A 183 -6.76 13.61 -12.80
C LEU A 183 -7.80 13.60 -11.67
N ALA A 184 -9.09 13.75 -12.00
CA ALA A 184 -10.16 13.82 -11.01
C ALA A 184 -10.36 12.46 -10.31
N SER A 185 -10.43 11.37 -11.07
CA SER A 185 -10.50 10.00 -10.57
C SER A 185 -9.24 9.63 -9.78
N ALA A 186 -8.05 10.05 -10.24
CA ALA A 186 -6.79 9.84 -9.53
C ALA A 186 -6.81 10.50 -8.14
N ALA A 187 -7.10 11.80 -8.06
CA ALA A 187 -7.20 12.53 -6.81
C ALA A 187 -8.28 11.94 -5.88
N ASN A 188 -9.48 11.68 -6.42
CA ASN A 188 -10.58 11.10 -5.65
C ASN A 188 -10.23 9.74 -5.08
N SER A 189 -9.54 8.88 -5.84
CA SER A 189 -9.16 7.54 -5.38
C SER A 189 -8.25 7.60 -4.13
N ARG A 190 -7.33 8.56 -4.09
CA ARG A 190 -6.43 8.80 -2.96
C ARG A 190 -7.15 9.46 -1.80
N GLU A 191 -7.72 10.63 -2.04
CA GLU A 191 -8.32 11.47 -1.02
C GLU A 191 -9.50 10.76 -0.34
N HIS A 192 -10.38 10.12 -1.12
CA HIS A 192 -11.64 9.58 -0.59
C HIS A 192 -11.57 8.10 -0.21
N ASN A 193 -10.72 7.31 -0.86
CA ASN A 193 -10.74 5.86 -0.76
C ASN A 193 -9.43 5.28 -0.24
N HIS A 194 -8.43 6.13 0.00
CA HIS A 194 -7.08 5.71 0.39
C HIS A 194 -6.57 4.57 -0.49
N ALA A 195 -6.78 4.69 -1.81
CA ALA A 195 -6.36 3.69 -2.78
C ALA A 195 -4.86 3.47 -2.65
N ASN A 196 -4.44 2.22 -2.47
CA ASN A 196 -3.03 1.84 -2.33
C ASN A 196 -2.47 1.16 -3.57
N VAL A 197 -3.32 0.91 -4.57
CA VAL A 197 -2.94 0.47 -5.91
C VAL A 197 -3.64 1.35 -6.94
N LEU A 198 -2.90 1.83 -7.92
CA LEU A 198 -3.41 2.53 -9.11
C LEU A 198 -3.41 1.57 -10.29
N THR A 199 -4.47 1.56 -11.09
CA THR A 199 -4.47 0.87 -12.38
C THR A 199 -4.74 1.82 -13.54
N LEU A 200 -4.06 1.58 -14.66
CA LEU A 200 -4.10 2.41 -15.86
C LEU A 200 -4.35 1.55 -17.10
N GLY A 201 -5.08 2.10 -18.07
CA GLY A 201 -5.33 1.48 -19.37
C GLY A 201 -4.47 2.11 -20.46
N ALA A 202 -3.40 1.43 -20.88
CA ALA A 202 -2.48 1.95 -21.90
C ALA A 202 -3.15 2.16 -23.27
N GLY A 203 -4.24 1.45 -23.56
CA GLY A 203 -5.05 1.63 -24.76
C GLY A 203 -6.07 2.77 -24.67
N LEU A 204 -6.28 3.34 -23.47
CA LEU A 204 -7.34 4.34 -23.23
C LEU A 204 -6.80 5.73 -22.89
N ILE A 205 -5.55 5.84 -22.44
CA ILE A 205 -4.90 7.13 -22.13
C ILE A 205 -3.53 7.25 -22.76
N GLY A 206 -3.17 8.47 -23.17
CA GLY A 206 -1.84 8.78 -23.67
C GLY A 206 -0.78 8.86 -22.56
N PRO A 207 0.51 8.68 -22.89
CA PRO A 207 1.58 8.59 -21.90
C PRO A 207 1.77 9.87 -21.07
N ASN A 208 1.58 11.05 -21.67
CA ASN A 208 1.69 12.31 -20.93
C ASN A 208 0.59 12.44 -19.86
N LEU A 209 -0.64 12.04 -20.17
CA LEU A 209 -1.74 12.04 -19.21
C LEU A 209 -1.50 10.99 -18.10
N ALA A 210 -1.03 9.79 -18.47
CA ALA A 210 -0.67 8.75 -17.51
C ALA A 210 0.41 9.22 -16.51
N GLN A 211 1.43 9.94 -16.98
CA GLN A 211 2.46 10.51 -16.11
C GLN A 211 1.88 11.55 -15.14
N GLN A 212 0.98 12.43 -15.61
CA GLN A 212 0.31 13.40 -14.75
C GLN A 212 -0.58 12.72 -13.71
N ILE A 213 -1.31 11.67 -14.10
CA ILE A 213 -2.13 10.85 -13.20
C ILE A 213 -1.26 10.22 -12.12
N VAL A 214 -0.16 9.54 -12.49
CA VAL A 214 0.75 8.90 -11.51
C VAL A 214 1.33 9.92 -10.55
N LYS A 215 1.80 11.07 -11.04
CA LYS A 215 2.34 12.14 -10.19
C LYS A 215 1.28 12.63 -9.19
N LEU A 216 0.10 13.03 -9.68
CA LEU A 216 -0.98 13.52 -8.83
C LEU A 216 -1.41 12.47 -7.81
N TRP A 217 -1.54 11.21 -8.23
CA TRP A 217 -1.94 10.12 -7.35
C TRP A 217 -0.94 9.88 -6.22
N LEU A 218 0.36 9.96 -6.49
CA LEU A 218 1.40 9.83 -5.47
C LEU A 218 1.46 11.03 -4.52
N GLU A 219 1.18 12.24 -5.01
CA GLU A 219 1.21 13.48 -4.23
C GLU A 219 -0.07 13.71 -3.42
N THR A 220 -1.21 13.13 -3.82
CA THR A 220 -2.50 13.37 -3.16
C THR A 220 -2.55 12.67 -1.79
N PRO A 221 -2.73 13.42 -0.69
CA PRO A 221 -2.87 12.85 0.65
C PRO A 221 -4.25 12.21 0.84
N PHE A 222 -4.36 11.35 1.86
CA PHE A 222 -5.66 10.85 2.28
C PHE A 222 -6.46 11.95 3.00
N GLY A 223 -7.76 12.03 2.71
CA GLY A 223 -8.64 13.09 3.17
C GLY A 223 -9.23 12.88 4.58
N PRO A 224 -10.21 13.73 4.98
CA PRO A 224 -10.72 13.81 6.35
C PRO A 224 -11.52 12.60 6.84
N ASP A 225 -11.75 12.52 8.15
CA ASP A 225 -12.35 11.40 8.91
C ASP A 225 -13.59 10.72 8.30
N ARG A 226 -14.44 11.46 7.58
CA ARG A 226 -15.62 10.88 6.91
C ARG A 226 -15.26 9.79 5.90
N HIS A 227 -14.09 9.91 5.27
CA HIS A 227 -13.56 8.96 4.29
C HIS A 227 -13.00 7.72 4.98
N ALA A 228 -12.27 7.90 6.09
CA ALA A 228 -11.77 6.80 6.91
C ALA A 228 -12.89 5.83 7.30
N ARG A 229 -14.03 6.36 7.77
CA ARG A 229 -15.21 5.54 8.09
C ARG A 229 -15.72 4.70 6.91
N ARG A 230 -15.64 5.20 5.67
CA ARG A 230 -16.08 4.46 4.47
C ARG A 230 -15.05 3.41 4.06
N VAL A 231 -13.76 3.75 4.14
CA VAL A 231 -12.68 2.79 3.96
C VAL A 231 -12.81 1.63 4.97
N ASP A 232 -13.10 1.92 6.24
CA ASP A 232 -13.34 0.90 7.25
C ASP A 232 -14.48 -0.04 6.87
N LYS A 233 -15.55 0.47 6.25
CA LYS A 233 -16.66 -0.36 5.75
C LYS A 233 -16.20 -1.27 4.59
N ILE A 234 -15.35 -0.79 3.68
CA ILE A 234 -14.75 -1.63 2.63
C ILE A 234 -13.97 -2.77 3.29
N MET A 235 -13.11 -2.46 4.26
CA MET A 235 -12.32 -3.46 4.98
C MET A 235 -13.19 -4.42 5.80
N GLN A 236 -14.32 -3.96 6.34
CA GLN A 236 -15.29 -4.82 7.02
C GLN A 236 -15.97 -5.80 6.05
N ILE A 237 -16.28 -5.38 4.82
CA ILE A 237 -16.85 -6.26 3.79
C ILE A 237 -15.84 -7.36 3.44
N GLU A 238 -14.58 -6.99 3.19
CA GLU A 238 -13.50 -7.95 2.94
C GLU A 238 -13.43 -9.03 4.03
N ARG A 239 -13.38 -8.61 5.30
CA ARG A 239 -13.32 -9.54 6.45
C ARG A 239 -14.49 -10.53 6.53
N ARG A 240 -15.65 -10.21 5.94
CA ARG A 240 -16.81 -11.16 5.90
C ARG A 240 -16.54 -12.34 4.96
N TYR A 241 -15.72 -12.15 3.94
CA TYR A 241 -15.43 -13.17 2.93
C TYR A 241 -14.10 -13.91 3.16
N LEU A 242 -13.25 -13.44 4.09
CA LEU A 242 -11.99 -14.12 4.44
C LEU A 242 -12.14 -15.26 5.45
N ARG A 243 -13.34 -15.48 5.98
CA ARG A 243 -13.60 -16.56 6.93
C ARG A 243 -13.93 -17.85 6.17
N LYS A 244 -12.98 -18.79 6.17
CA LYS A 244 -13.21 -20.22 5.97
C LYS A 244 -12.53 -20.97 7.10
#